data_AF-A0A7J8MX78-F1
#
_entry.id   AF-A0A7J8MX78-F1
#
_cell.length_a   1.000
_cell.length_b   1.000
_cell.length_c   1.000
_cell.angle_alpha   90.00
_cell.angle_beta   90.00
_cell.angle_gamma   90.00
#
_symmetry.space_group_name_H-M   'P 1'
#
loop_
_entity.id
_entity.type
_entity.pdbx_description
1 polymer ?
#
loop_
_entity_poly.entity_id
_entity_poly.type
_entity_poly.pdbx_seq_one_letter_code
_entity_poly.pdbx_strand_id
1 'polypeptide(L)'
;MVLVYSLRHISGAHFNPAVTIAFATCKTFPLKQACAAINHSCIGVPFYISAQVAGSTMAAGTLRLLFNGPDDVFSGTTPQGSDLQAFVIEFIITFYLMFVVSGVATDNRAIGELAGLAIGSTVLLNVLIAGPITGASMNPARSLGPAIVSNHYEGIWIYVTSPIIGAVSGAWVYNMMRLNDKRDIAKNVSIFKS
;
A
#
# COMPACT_ATOMS: atom_id res chain seq x y z
N MET A 1 9.31 -6.72 -2.27
CA MET A 1 9.74 -8.03 -1.72
C MET A 1 10.80 -7.88 -0.64
N VAL A 2 12.03 -7.49 -0.97
CA VAL A 2 13.18 -7.48 -0.02
C VAL A 2 12.88 -6.68 1.25
N LEU A 3 12.47 -5.41 1.10
CA LEU A 3 12.14 -4.56 2.26
C LEU A 3 11.01 -5.10 3.12
N VAL A 4 10.06 -5.84 2.54
CA VAL A 4 8.98 -6.49 3.30
C VAL A 4 9.57 -7.61 4.17
N TYR A 5 10.43 -8.47 3.62
CA TYR A 5 11.11 -9.49 4.43
C TYR A 5 12.03 -8.90 5.50
N SER A 6 12.75 -7.83 5.17
CA SER A 6 13.71 -7.23 6.09
C SER A 6 13.06 -6.42 7.22
N LEU A 7 11.95 -5.72 6.97
CA LEU A 7 11.44 -4.69 7.90
C LEU A 7 10.02 -4.95 8.40
N ARG A 8 9.30 -5.97 7.89
CA ARG A 8 7.92 -6.24 8.32
C ARG A 8 7.80 -6.49 9.82
N HIS A 9 8.75 -7.22 10.41
CA HIS A 9 8.74 -7.53 11.84
C HIS A 9 9.07 -6.32 12.72
N ILE A 10 9.63 -5.24 12.15
CA ILE A 10 9.99 -4.01 12.86
C ILE A 10 8.87 -2.96 12.77
N SER A 11 8.29 -2.73 11.59
CA SER A 11 7.35 -1.62 11.35
C SER A 11 6.07 -2.00 10.61
N GLY A 12 5.91 -3.29 10.27
CA GLY A 12 4.89 -3.74 9.33
C GLY A 12 5.25 -3.52 7.86
N ALA A 13 6.32 -2.76 7.55
CA ALA A 13 6.83 -2.54 6.19
C ALA A 13 5.78 -2.06 5.18
N HIS A 14 4.99 -1.05 5.56
CA HIS A 14 3.92 -0.55 4.69
C HIS A 14 4.47 0.21 3.49
N PHE A 15 5.40 1.15 3.74
CA PHE A 15 6.02 2.04 2.74
C PHE A 15 5.04 2.82 1.85
N ASN A 16 3.75 2.78 2.17
CA ASN A 16 2.65 3.26 1.36
C ASN A 16 1.54 3.86 2.25
N PRO A 17 1.22 5.16 2.09
CA PRO A 17 0.16 5.81 2.85
C PRO A 17 -1.22 5.18 2.64
N ALA A 18 -1.54 4.73 1.42
CA ALA A 18 -2.82 4.08 1.13
C ALA A 18 -2.97 2.76 1.89
N VAL A 19 -1.91 1.95 1.93
CA VAL A 19 -1.86 0.70 2.73
C VAL A 19 -2.00 1.00 4.22
N THR A 20 -1.31 2.04 4.71
CA THR A 20 -1.37 2.47 6.11
C THR A 20 -2.78 2.89 6.51
N ILE A 21 -3.44 3.69 5.68
CA ILE A 21 -4.82 4.12 5.89
C ILE A 21 -5.77 2.91 5.85
N ALA A 22 -5.63 2.02 4.87
CA ALA A 22 -6.49 0.84 4.74
C ALA A 22 -6.40 -0.09 5.96
N PHE A 23 -5.20 -0.33 6.50
CA PHE A 23 -5.07 -1.08 7.75
C PHE A 23 -5.69 -0.35 8.95
N ALA A 24 -5.59 0.98 8.98
CA ALA A 24 -6.21 1.79 10.05
C ALA A 24 -7.74 1.68 10.04
N THR A 25 -8.39 1.61 8.87
CA THR A 25 -9.85 1.45 8.78
C THR A 25 -10.33 0.06 9.21
N CYS A 26 -9.52 -0.98 8.98
CA CYS A 26 -9.92 -2.36 9.22
C CYS A 26 -9.78 -2.83 10.68
N LYS A 27 -9.17 -2.02 11.56
CA LYS A 27 -8.83 -2.35 12.97
C LYS A 27 -8.00 -3.64 13.14
N THR A 28 -7.52 -4.24 12.06
CA THR A 28 -6.83 -5.54 12.03
C THR A 28 -5.33 -5.43 12.25
N PHE A 29 -4.80 -4.35 12.83
CA PHE A 29 -3.38 -4.31 13.22
C PHE A 29 -3.12 -5.29 14.37
N PRO A 30 -2.42 -6.41 14.16
CA PRO A 30 -2.05 -7.33 15.20
C PRO A 30 -0.56 -7.11 15.44
N LEU A 31 -0.19 -5.98 16.05
CA LEU A 31 1.20 -5.73 16.43
C LEU A 31 1.24 -5.15 17.83
N LYS A 32 0.94 -6.01 18.80
CA LYS A 32 1.21 -5.75 20.22
C LYS A 32 2.71 -5.52 20.52
N GLN A 33 3.62 -5.62 19.53
CA GLN A 33 5.07 -5.51 19.78
C GLN A 33 5.89 -4.65 18.79
N ALA A 34 5.47 -4.36 17.55
CA ALA A 34 6.30 -3.55 16.62
C ALA A 34 5.85 -2.11 16.39
N CYS A 35 5.05 -1.55 17.30
CA CYS A 35 5.01 -0.09 17.42
C CYS A 35 4.43 0.37 18.76
N ALA A 36 5.30 0.60 19.74
CA ALA A 36 5.02 1.57 20.79
C ALA A 36 4.76 2.99 20.20
N ALA A 37 5.06 3.22 18.91
CA ALA A 37 4.79 4.48 18.18
C ALA A 37 3.51 4.48 17.31
N ILE A 38 2.85 3.32 17.10
CA ILE A 38 1.55 3.19 16.42
C ILE A 38 0.63 2.43 17.37
N ASN A 39 0.41 3.01 18.55
CA ASN A 39 -0.88 2.81 19.18
C ASN A 39 -1.93 3.35 18.20
N HIS A 40 -3.08 2.69 18.11
CA HIS A 40 -4.25 2.99 17.28
C HIS A 40 -4.88 4.39 17.51
N SER A 41 -4.10 5.39 17.91
CA SER A 41 -4.48 6.77 18.13
C SER A 41 -4.39 7.55 16.82
N CYS A 42 -5.24 8.57 16.71
CA CYS A 42 -5.31 9.53 15.60
C CYS A 42 -3.96 10.22 15.26
N ILE A 43 -2.95 10.11 16.13
CA ILE A 43 -1.64 10.75 16.02
C ILE A 43 -0.60 9.85 15.33
N GLY A 44 -0.69 8.52 15.47
CA GLY A 44 0.33 7.59 14.96
C GLY A 44 0.31 7.42 13.44
N VAL A 45 -0.88 7.39 12.84
CA VAL A 45 -1.06 7.23 11.37
C VAL A 45 -0.46 8.41 10.61
N PRO A 46 -0.77 9.69 10.94
CA PRO A 46 -0.14 10.83 10.28
C PRO A 46 1.39 10.81 10.38
N PHE A 47 1.95 10.52 11.56
CA PHE A 47 3.40 10.45 11.74
C PHE A 47 4.04 9.39 10.85
N TYR A 48 3.44 8.20 10.75
CA TYR A 48 3.95 7.14 9.90
C TYR A 48 3.87 7.51 8.41
N ILE A 49 2.79 8.16 7.98
CA ILE A 49 2.66 8.68 6.61
C ILE A 49 3.72 9.75 6.33
N SER A 50 3.96 10.68 7.26
CA SER A 50 5.01 11.70 7.15
C SER A 50 6.39 11.06 7.00
N ALA A 51 6.70 10.03 7.77
CA ALA A 51 7.96 9.29 7.63
C ALA A 51 8.11 8.62 6.26
N GLN A 52 7.01 8.05 5.72
CA GLN A 52 7.01 7.44 4.38
C GLN A 52 7.24 8.48 3.28
N VAL A 53 6.57 9.64 3.35
CA VAL A 53 6.75 10.74 2.40
C VAL A 53 8.16 11.33 2.50
N ALA A 54 8.68 11.54 3.71
CA ALA A 54 10.04 12.02 3.93
C ALA A 54 11.08 11.05 3.35
N GLY A 55 10.91 9.74 3.61
CA GLY A 55 11.76 8.70 3.02
C GLY A 55 11.72 8.72 1.49
N SER A 56 10.52 8.81 0.89
CA SER A 56 10.39 8.90 -0.57
C SER A 56 11.02 10.17 -1.15
N THR A 57 10.92 11.30 -0.45
CA THR A 57 11.49 12.59 -0.88
C THR A 57 13.02 12.52 -0.82
N MET A 58 13.60 11.98 0.26
CA MET A 58 15.04 11.78 0.37
C MET A 58 15.58 10.81 -0.69
N ALA A 59 14.85 9.74 -0.99
CA ALA A 59 15.21 8.80 -2.05
C ALA A 59 15.20 9.48 -3.44
N ALA A 60 14.15 10.26 -3.74
CA ALA A 60 14.07 11.02 -5.00
C ALA A 60 15.16 12.09 -5.10
N GLY A 61 15.47 12.79 -4.01
CA GLY A 61 16.55 13.77 -3.94
C GLY A 61 17.92 13.12 -4.17
N THR A 62 18.15 11.94 -3.58
CA THR A 62 19.37 11.15 -3.79
C THR A 62 19.50 10.77 -5.27
N LEU A 63 18.42 10.32 -5.90
CA LEU A 63 18.42 9.98 -7.32
C LEU A 63 18.77 11.20 -8.18
N ARG A 64 18.17 12.36 -7.90
CA ARG A 64 18.46 13.61 -8.63
C ARG A 64 19.90 14.09 -8.46
N LEU A 65 20.52 13.85 -7.30
CA LEU A 65 21.93 14.16 -7.09
C LEU A 65 22.87 13.23 -7.90
N LEU A 66 22.50 11.95 -7.99
CA LEU A 66 23.28 10.94 -8.72
C LEU A 66 23.13 11.06 -10.24
N PHE A 67 21.92 11.34 -10.73
CA PHE A 67 21.58 11.43 -12.14
C PHE A 67 21.13 12.86 -12.44
N ASN A 68 22.09 13.71 -12.82
CA ASN A 68 21.87 15.12 -13.13
C ASN A 68 22.32 15.46 -14.56
N GLY A 69 21.82 16.57 -15.10
CA GLY A 69 22.16 17.01 -16.45
C GLY A 69 21.42 16.20 -17.53
N PRO A 70 22.12 15.62 -18.53
CA PRO A 70 21.48 14.88 -19.62
C PRO A 70 20.69 13.64 -19.17
N ASP A 71 21.05 13.09 -18.01
CA ASP A 71 20.44 11.88 -17.44
C ASP A 71 19.36 12.20 -16.39
N ASP A 72 18.98 13.47 -16.20
CA ASP A 72 17.90 13.86 -15.28
C ASP A 72 16.55 13.41 -15.85
N VAL A 73 16.00 12.33 -15.29
CA VAL A 73 14.71 11.77 -15.67
C VAL A 73 13.76 11.84 -14.48
N PHE A 74 12.54 12.33 -14.73
CA PHE A 74 11.50 12.34 -13.71
C PHE A 74 11.16 10.90 -13.27
N SER A 75 11.45 10.60 -12.00
CA SER A 75 11.25 9.27 -11.40
C SER A 75 9.87 9.07 -10.77
N GLY A 76 9.00 10.08 -10.87
CA GLY A 76 7.63 10.05 -10.37
C GLY A 76 6.67 9.32 -11.29
N THR A 77 5.40 9.72 -11.21
CA THR A 77 4.31 9.15 -12.01
C THR A 77 3.57 10.27 -12.70
N THR A 78 3.31 10.10 -14.00
CA THR A 78 2.55 11.04 -14.82
C THR A 78 1.47 10.26 -15.56
N PRO A 79 0.21 10.71 -15.54
CA PRO A 79 -0.86 9.99 -16.21
C PRO A 79 -0.73 10.15 -17.73
N GLN A 80 -0.94 9.06 -18.45
CA GLN A 80 -1.10 9.07 -19.90
C GLN A 80 -2.58 8.90 -20.24
N GLY A 81 -3.10 9.75 -21.13
CA GLY A 81 -4.51 9.73 -21.52
C GLY A 81 -5.39 10.54 -20.57
N SER A 82 -6.62 10.06 -20.31
CA SER A 82 -7.60 10.82 -19.54
C SER A 82 -7.46 10.62 -18.02
N ASP A 83 -7.77 11.65 -17.24
CA ASP A 83 -7.79 11.59 -15.78
C ASP A 83 -8.66 10.46 -15.25
N LEU A 84 -9.83 10.22 -15.87
CA LEU A 84 -10.73 9.14 -15.48
C LEU A 84 -10.09 7.76 -15.71
N GLN A 85 -9.42 7.57 -16.85
CA GLN A 85 -8.70 6.33 -17.14
C GLN A 85 -7.59 6.09 -16.12
N ALA A 86 -6.76 7.11 -15.85
CA ALA A 86 -5.69 7.00 -14.86
C ALA A 86 -6.24 6.72 -13.45
N PHE A 87 -7.33 7.39 -13.07
CA PHE A 87 -8.00 7.18 -11.80
C PHE A 87 -8.50 5.75 -11.65
N VAL A 88 -9.21 5.22 -12.65
CA VAL A 88 -9.74 3.84 -12.62
C VAL A 88 -8.61 2.82 -12.57
N ILE A 89 -7.54 3.02 -13.34
CA ILE A 89 -6.39 2.11 -13.33
C ILE A 89 -5.73 2.10 -11.96
N GLU A 90 -5.38 3.26 -11.40
CA GLU A 90 -4.77 3.39 -10.07
C GLU A 90 -5.65 2.77 -8.97
N PHE A 91 -6.97 2.89 -9.10
CA PHE A 91 -7.91 2.29 -8.17
C PHE A 91 -7.81 0.76 -8.21
N ILE A 92 -7.88 0.18 -9.42
CA ILE A 92 -7.87 -1.29 -9.62
C ILE A 92 -6.55 -1.90 -9.15
N ILE A 93 -5.41 -1.34 -9.55
CA ILE A 93 -4.11 -1.91 -9.18
C ILE A 93 -3.86 -1.80 -7.67
N THR A 94 -4.29 -0.71 -7.03
CA THR A 94 -4.15 -0.55 -5.58
C THR A 94 -5.12 -1.44 -4.81
N PHE A 95 -6.33 -1.64 -5.34
CA PHE A 95 -7.28 -2.62 -4.82
C PHE A 95 -6.66 -4.01 -4.79
N TYR A 96 -6.09 -4.48 -5.90
CA TYR A 96 -5.46 -5.80 -5.95
C TYR A 96 -4.27 -5.91 -5.00
N LEU A 97 -3.43 -4.88 -4.95
CA LEU A 97 -2.31 -4.83 -4.01
C LEU A 97 -2.82 -5.00 -2.57
N MET A 98 -3.81 -4.21 -2.16
CA MET A 98 -4.28 -4.22 -0.78
C MET A 98 -5.11 -5.47 -0.44
N PHE A 99 -5.83 -6.04 -1.41
CA PHE A 99 -6.51 -7.32 -1.25
C PHE A 99 -5.51 -8.45 -0.95
N VAL A 100 -4.42 -8.55 -1.73
CA VAL A 100 -3.35 -9.54 -1.51
C VAL A 100 -2.65 -9.28 -0.18
N VAL A 101 -2.29 -8.03 0.11
CA VAL A 101 -1.67 -7.62 1.39
C VAL A 101 -2.56 -8.06 2.56
N SER A 102 -3.87 -7.80 2.50
CA SER A 102 -4.81 -8.20 3.56
C SER A 102 -4.83 -9.71 3.75
N GLY A 103 -4.77 -10.48 2.66
CA GLY A 103 -4.72 -11.93 2.70
C GLY A 103 -3.49 -12.51 3.37
N VAL A 104 -2.31 -12.06 2.95
CA VAL A 104 -1.05 -12.63 3.45
C VAL A 104 -0.60 -12.01 4.78
N ALA A 105 -1.09 -10.81 5.12
CA ALA A 105 -0.68 -10.10 6.33
C ALA A 105 -1.60 -10.32 7.52
N THR A 106 -2.90 -10.56 7.30
CA THR A 106 -3.88 -10.62 8.40
C THR A 106 -4.44 -12.00 8.64
N ASP A 107 -4.44 -12.91 7.66
CA ASP A 107 -5.01 -14.24 7.80
C ASP A 107 -3.95 -15.27 8.25
N ASN A 108 -4.12 -15.81 9.47
CA ASN A 108 -3.22 -16.82 10.04
C ASN A 108 -3.22 -18.15 9.26
N ARG A 109 -4.17 -18.34 8.35
CA ARG A 109 -4.22 -19.50 7.43
C ARG A 109 -3.29 -19.33 6.24
N ALA A 110 -2.88 -18.12 5.92
CA ALA A 110 -1.91 -17.87 4.86
C ALA A 110 -0.50 -18.20 5.33
N ILE A 111 0.36 -18.65 4.41
CA ILE A 111 1.77 -18.89 4.66
C ILE A 111 2.47 -17.53 4.83
N GLY A 112 2.53 -17.05 6.08
CA GLY A 112 3.03 -15.71 6.41
C GLY A 112 4.47 -15.47 5.94
N GLU A 113 5.28 -16.52 5.83
CA GLU A 113 6.65 -16.49 5.31
C GLU A 113 6.72 -16.14 3.82
N LEU A 114 5.65 -16.36 3.04
CA LEU A 114 5.61 -16.01 1.62
C LEU A 114 5.02 -14.61 1.35
N ALA A 115 4.66 -13.86 2.40
CA ALA A 115 4.02 -12.55 2.23
C ALA A 115 4.87 -11.56 1.43
N GLY A 116 6.19 -11.53 1.64
CA GLY A 116 7.08 -10.64 0.90
C GLY A 116 7.13 -10.96 -0.60
N LEU A 117 7.09 -12.25 -0.96
CA LEU A 117 7.02 -12.71 -2.34
C LEU A 117 5.66 -12.36 -2.94
N ALA A 118 4.55 -12.70 -2.28
CA ALA A 118 3.21 -12.40 -2.77
C ALA A 118 2.99 -10.90 -3.01
N ILE A 119 3.29 -10.06 -2.01
CA ILE A 119 3.17 -8.60 -2.12
C ILE A 119 4.10 -8.06 -3.22
N GLY A 120 5.34 -8.55 -3.26
CA GLY A 120 6.31 -8.13 -4.27
C GLY A 120 5.89 -8.48 -5.70
N SER A 121 5.41 -9.70 -5.91
CA SER A 121 4.93 -10.16 -7.22
C SER A 121 3.69 -9.40 -7.67
N THR A 122 2.76 -9.07 -6.75
CA THR A 122 1.61 -8.23 -7.09
C THR A 122 2.02 -6.84 -7.55
N VAL A 123 2.96 -6.19 -6.84
CA VAL A 123 3.50 -4.89 -7.28
C VAL A 123 4.16 -5.01 -8.65
N LEU A 124 4.97 -6.04 -8.90
CA LEU A 124 5.62 -6.28 -10.18
C LEU A 124 4.60 -6.39 -11.33
N LEU A 125 3.59 -7.26 -11.18
CA LEU A 125 2.56 -7.48 -12.20
C LEU A 125 1.76 -6.19 -12.48
N ASN A 126 1.40 -5.46 -11.43
CA ASN A 126 0.70 -4.19 -11.57
C ASN A 126 1.55 -3.17 -12.34
N VAL A 127 2.85 -3.07 -12.06
CA VAL A 127 3.76 -2.17 -12.78
C VAL A 127 3.90 -2.57 -14.26
N LEU A 128 3.97 -3.86 -14.57
CA LEU A 128 4.05 -4.31 -15.97
C LEU A 128 2.82 -3.93 -16.79
N ILE A 129 1.63 -3.94 -16.16
CA ILE A 129 0.37 -3.62 -16.83
C ILE A 129 0.10 -2.11 -16.87
N ALA A 130 0.17 -1.45 -15.72
CA ALA A 130 -0.23 -0.04 -15.57
C ALA A 130 0.93 0.94 -15.75
N GLY A 131 2.19 0.48 -15.72
CA GLY A 131 3.38 1.31 -15.86
C GLY A 131 3.35 2.20 -17.12
N PRO A 132 3.06 1.65 -18.31
CA PRO A 132 2.96 2.45 -19.54
C PRO A 132 1.81 3.47 -19.57
N ILE A 133 0.82 3.33 -18.68
CA ILE A 133 -0.42 4.13 -18.71
C ILE A 133 -0.41 5.20 -17.60
N THR A 134 -0.03 4.85 -16.37
CA THR A 134 -0.07 5.77 -15.22
C THR A 134 1.27 5.88 -14.49
N GLY A 135 2.30 5.14 -14.90
CA GLY A 135 3.52 4.94 -14.11
C GLY A 135 3.33 4.01 -12.90
N ALA A 136 2.14 3.41 -12.75
CA ALA A 136 1.75 2.46 -11.71
C ALA A 136 2.17 2.90 -10.30
N SER A 137 1.52 3.96 -9.81
CA SER A 137 1.86 4.52 -8.49
C SER A 137 1.54 3.54 -7.37
N MET A 138 0.26 3.19 -7.24
CA MET A 138 -0.34 2.48 -6.10
C MET A 138 -0.11 3.13 -4.72
N ASN A 139 0.65 4.22 -4.66
CA ASN A 139 1.31 4.68 -3.44
C ASN A 139 1.48 6.20 -3.45
N PRO A 140 0.71 6.93 -2.62
CA PRO A 140 0.80 8.38 -2.54
C PRO A 140 2.23 8.89 -2.23
N ALA A 141 3.00 8.20 -1.38
CA ALA A 141 4.38 8.62 -1.08
C ALA A 141 5.30 8.49 -2.31
N ARG A 142 5.16 7.39 -3.07
CA ARG A 142 5.92 7.11 -4.30
C ARG A 142 5.66 8.12 -5.42
N SER A 143 4.52 8.79 -5.41
CA SER A 143 4.22 9.90 -6.33
C SER A 143 4.61 11.26 -5.76
N LEU A 144 4.31 11.52 -4.49
CA LEU A 144 4.58 12.82 -3.85
C LEU A 144 6.07 13.12 -3.69
N GLY A 145 6.90 12.14 -3.30
CA GLY A 145 8.34 12.37 -3.07
C GLY A 145 9.06 12.93 -4.30
N PRO A 146 9.02 12.24 -5.46
CA PRO A 146 9.56 12.76 -6.71
C PRO A 146 8.91 14.07 -7.18
N ALA A 147 7.59 14.22 -7.01
CA ALA A 147 6.88 15.44 -7.38
C ALA A 147 7.40 16.67 -6.62
N ILE A 148 7.68 16.54 -5.33
CA ILE A 148 8.28 17.59 -4.49
C ILE A 148 9.69 17.94 -4.98
N VAL A 149 10.51 16.93 -5.23
CA VAL A 149 11.92 17.13 -5.63
C VAL A 149 12.03 17.77 -7.01
N SER A 150 11.18 17.37 -7.96
CA SER A 150 11.22 17.84 -9.36
C SER A 150 10.25 19.01 -9.63
N ASN A 151 9.48 19.46 -8.63
CA ASN A 151 8.44 20.47 -8.76
C ASN A 151 7.40 20.15 -9.87
N HIS A 152 7.02 18.88 -9.99
CA HIS A 152 6.12 18.38 -11.03
C HIS A 152 4.94 17.64 -10.40
N TYR A 153 3.75 18.26 -10.46
CA TYR A 153 2.54 17.82 -9.74
C TYR A 153 1.38 17.39 -10.67
N GLU A 154 1.68 17.12 -11.93
CA GLU A 154 0.67 16.71 -12.91
C GLU A 154 -0.05 15.43 -12.45
N GLY A 155 -1.39 15.47 -12.43
CA GLY A 155 -2.21 14.34 -11.99
C GLY A 155 -2.02 13.91 -10.52
N ILE A 156 -1.31 14.67 -9.68
CA ILE A 156 -0.95 14.23 -8.32
C ILE A 156 -2.16 13.87 -7.46
N TRP A 157 -3.28 14.56 -7.66
CA TRP A 157 -4.52 14.32 -6.95
C TRP A 157 -5.05 12.90 -7.20
N ILE A 158 -4.83 12.36 -8.41
CA ILE A 158 -5.22 10.98 -8.79
C ILE A 158 -4.40 10.00 -7.95
N TYR A 159 -3.09 10.19 -7.91
CA TYR A 159 -2.16 9.31 -7.19
C TYR A 159 -2.26 9.40 -5.66
N VAL A 160 -2.93 10.42 -5.14
CA VAL A 160 -3.28 10.49 -3.72
C VAL A 160 -4.64 9.85 -3.47
N THR A 161 -5.68 10.29 -4.19
CA THR A 161 -7.07 9.90 -3.89
C THR A 161 -7.40 8.49 -4.35
N SER A 162 -7.05 8.12 -5.58
CA SER A 162 -7.42 6.83 -6.17
C SER A 162 -6.78 5.65 -5.44
N PRO A 163 -5.45 5.64 -5.14
CA PRO A 163 -4.85 4.58 -4.35
C PRO A 163 -5.47 4.41 -2.95
N ILE A 164 -5.82 5.50 -2.26
CA ILE A 164 -6.45 5.42 -0.94
C ILE A 164 -7.81 4.70 -1.05
N ILE A 165 -8.65 5.12 -1.99
CA ILE A 165 -9.98 4.51 -2.19
C ILE A 165 -9.84 3.04 -2.61
N GLY A 166 -8.91 2.73 -3.52
CA GLY A 166 -8.61 1.37 -3.95
C GLY A 166 -8.14 0.49 -2.80
N ALA A 167 -7.18 0.97 -2.01
CA ALA A 167 -6.63 0.22 -0.87
C ALA A 167 -7.71 -0.07 0.18
N VAL A 168 -8.47 0.95 0.60
CA VAL A 168 -9.56 0.78 1.58
C VAL A 168 -10.58 -0.24 1.06
N SER A 169 -10.98 -0.13 -0.20
CA SER A 169 -11.92 -1.06 -0.83
C SER A 169 -11.38 -2.49 -0.84
N GLY A 170 -10.12 -2.69 -1.25
CA GLY A 170 -9.48 -4.00 -1.29
C GLY A 170 -9.38 -4.67 0.08
N ALA A 171 -9.02 -3.88 1.10
CA ALA A 171 -8.96 -4.37 2.47
C ALA A 171 -10.35 -4.75 3.02
N TRP A 172 -11.37 -3.94 2.73
CA TRP A 172 -12.74 -4.21 3.19
C TRP A 172 -13.33 -5.44 2.53
N VAL A 173 -13.19 -5.58 1.21
CA VAL A 173 -13.66 -6.76 0.49
C VAL A 173 -13.01 -8.03 1.05
N TYR A 174 -11.69 -8.02 1.26
CA TYR A 174 -11.01 -9.17 1.86
C TYR A 174 -11.55 -9.49 3.27
N ASN A 175 -11.72 -8.47 4.12
CA ASN A 175 -12.25 -8.68 5.47
C ASN A 175 -13.68 -9.20 5.46
N MET A 176 -14.54 -8.73 4.57
CA MET A 176 -15.91 -9.26 4.43
C MET A 176 -15.91 -10.74 4.06
N MET A 177 -15.02 -11.16 3.14
CA MET A 177 -14.86 -12.58 2.79
C MET A 177 -14.35 -13.41 3.97
N ARG A 178 -13.39 -12.87 4.73
CA ARG A 178 -12.80 -13.54 5.89
C ARG A 178 -13.77 -13.70 7.07
N LEU A 179 -14.68 -12.75 7.26
CA LEU A 179 -15.60 -12.70 8.42
C LEU A 179 -16.78 -13.69 8.35
N ASN A 180 -16.93 -14.46 7.26
CA ASN A 180 -17.93 -15.52 7.20
C ASN A 180 -17.49 -16.78 7.96
N ASP A 181 -16.19 -17.10 7.99
CA ASP A 181 -15.74 -18.40 8.51
C ASP A 181 -15.77 -18.52 10.04
N LYS A 182 -15.42 -17.46 10.79
CA LYS A 182 -15.43 -17.50 12.27
C LYS A 182 -16.84 -17.63 12.86
N ARG A 183 -17.84 -17.05 12.21
CA ARG A 183 -19.25 -17.17 12.61
C ARG A 183 -19.79 -18.57 12.30
N ASP A 184 -19.39 -19.15 11.18
CA ASP A 184 -19.82 -20.49 10.79
C ASP A 184 -19.16 -21.59 11.63
N ILE A 185 -17.88 -21.45 11.99
CA ILE A 185 -17.21 -22.37 12.94
C ILE A 185 -17.84 -22.26 14.33
N ALA A 186 -18.11 -21.05 14.82
CA ALA A 186 -18.75 -20.86 16.13
C ALA A 186 -20.19 -21.43 16.17
N LYS A 187 -20.96 -21.24 15.08
CA LYS A 187 -22.28 -21.88 14.92
C LYS A 187 -22.18 -23.40 14.89
N ASN A 188 -21.27 -23.97 14.09
CA ASN A 188 -21.11 -25.41 13.99
C ASN A 188 -20.69 -26.03 15.34
N VAL A 189 -19.76 -25.42 16.07
CA VAL A 189 -19.36 -25.89 17.41
C VAL A 189 -20.51 -25.79 18.43
N SER A 190 -21.40 -24.80 18.31
CA SER A 190 -22.58 -24.69 19.18
C SER A 190 -23.65 -25.76 18.89
N ILE A 191 -23.77 -26.21 17.64
CA ILE A 191 -24.68 -27.29 17.24
C ILE A 191 -24.23 -28.64 17.85
N PHE A 192 -22.91 -28.89 17.97
CA PHE A 192 -22.38 -30.09 18.60
C PHE A 192 -22.37 -30.06 20.14
N LYS A 193 -22.82 -28.96 20.76
CA LYS A 193 -22.96 -28.82 22.22
C LYS A 193 -24.42 -28.82 22.69
N SER A 194 -25.38 -28.97 21.78
CA SER A 194 -26.81 -29.21 22.06
C SER A 194 -27.13 -30.69 21.92
#